data_AF-A0A7X7MGE0-F1
#
_entry.id   AF-A0A7X7MGE0-F1
#
_cell.length_a   1.000
_cell.length_b   1.000
_cell.length_c   1.000
_cell.angle_alpha   90.00
_cell.angle_beta   90.00
_cell.angle_gamma   90.00
#
_symmetry.space_group_name_H-M   'P 1'
#
loop_
_entity.id
_entity.type
_entity.pdbx_description
1 polymer ?
#
loop_
_entity_poly.entity_id
_entity_poly.type
_entity_poly.pdbx_seq_one_letter_code
_entity_poly.pdbx_strand_id
1 'polypeptide(L)'
;RRDAFTLIPPSGELQDLTFVECARELHAKPSEKPHPLPATHHAQVCQAIERFTQALQAEQTAVRSMTHKHTPAEQSAIALLKQLSDYHLVGAEEQHLCRLAIDAIGKVRFQKLASRIAAIASRQKKKPEPVHLLIDKVVAALRPYPLLEPSNPDSPDAPPTGFAPDIILSESFA
;
A
#
# COMPACT_ATOMS: atom_id res chain seq x y z
N ARG A 1 14.81 12.71 5.56
CA ARG A 1 13.96 12.17 6.63
C ARG A 1 12.97 13.28 6.96
N ARG A 2 11.66 13.06 6.78
CA ARG A 2 10.63 14.05 7.15
C ARG A 2 10.07 13.59 8.49
N ASP A 3 10.11 14.47 9.48
CA ASP A 3 9.57 14.19 10.82
C ASP A 3 8.10 14.58 10.84
N ALA A 4 7.26 13.75 11.46
CA ALA A 4 5.83 13.99 11.62
C ALA A 4 5.52 14.05 13.12
N PHE A 5 4.76 15.07 13.54
CA PHE A 5 4.36 15.26 14.93
C PHE A 5 2.84 15.20 15.00
N THR A 6 2.33 14.47 15.98
CA THR A 6 0.91 14.12 16.03
C THR A 6 0.44 14.14 17.47
N LEU A 7 -0.68 14.81 17.72
CA LEU A 7 -1.31 14.94 19.02
C LEU A 7 -2.68 14.26 19.00
N ILE A 8 -2.95 13.45 20.03
CA ILE A 8 -4.28 12.89 20.30
C ILE A 8 -4.81 13.52 21.60
N PRO A 9 -5.57 14.62 21.51
CA PRO A 9 -6.19 15.27 22.66
C PRO A 9 -7.25 14.37 23.32
N PRO A 10 -7.72 14.71 24.54
CA PRO A 10 -8.76 13.94 25.23
C PRO A 10 -10.08 13.79 24.46
N SER A 11 -10.35 14.67 23.49
CA SER A 11 -11.49 14.56 22.57
C SER A 11 -11.37 13.40 21.58
N GLY A 12 -10.17 12.84 21.40
CA GLY A 12 -9.89 11.70 20.51
C GLY A 12 -9.67 12.06 19.04
N GLU A 13 -9.81 13.33 18.66
CA GLU A 13 -9.56 13.77 17.28
C GLU A 13 -8.08 14.02 17.01
N LEU A 14 -7.55 13.27 16.05
CA LEU A 14 -6.15 13.23 15.66
C LEU A 14 -5.72 14.55 14.99
N GLN A 15 -4.69 15.20 15.54
CA GLN A 15 -4.19 16.48 15.02
C GLN A 15 -2.71 16.38 14.62
N ASP A 16 -2.39 16.81 13.39
CA ASP A 16 -1.02 16.96 12.93
C ASP A 16 -0.44 18.30 13.41
N LEU A 17 0.76 18.25 13.98
CA LEU A 17 1.47 19.42 14.50
C LEU A 17 2.70 19.73 13.64
N THR A 18 2.99 21.02 13.51
CA THR A 18 4.30 21.47 13.04
C THR A 18 5.36 21.27 14.12
N PHE A 19 6.64 21.32 13.75
CA PHE A 19 7.75 21.26 14.71
C PHE A 19 7.65 22.33 15.81
N VAL A 20 7.27 23.56 15.44
CA VAL A 20 7.17 24.68 16.40
C VAL A 20 6.01 24.48 17.36
N GLU A 21 4.87 23.97 16.87
CA GLU A 21 3.72 23.65 17.71
C GLU A 21 4.04 22.49 18.65
N CYS A 22 4.63 21.41 18.13
CA CYS A 22 5.09 20.28 18.94
C CYS A 22 6.05 20.72 20.05
N ALA A 23 7.05 21.54 19.72
CA ALA A 23 7.99 22.08 20.70
C ALA A 23 7.28 22.96 21.75
N ARG A 24 6.24 23.70 21.37
CA ARG A 24 5.48 24.53 22.31
C ARG A 24 4.61 23.67 23.25
N GLU A 25 3.96 22.63 22.72
CA GLU A 25 3.05 21.77 23.49
C GLU A 25 3.79 20.76 24.38
N LEU A 26 4.94 20.24 23.93
CA LEU A 26 5.70 19.20 24.63
C LEU A 26 6.92 19.72 25.40
N HIS A 27 7.15 21.04 25.44
CA HIS A 27 8.26 21.61 26.19
C HIS A 27 8.06 21.41 27.70
N ALA A 28 8.94 20.63 28.32
CA ALA A 28 8.98 20.43 29.76
C ALA A 28 9.75 21.55 30.48
N LYS A 29 9.16 22.18 31.50
CA LYS A 29 9.89 23.11 32.39
C LYS A 29 10.62 22.35 33.50
N PRO A 30 11.78 22.83 34.00
CA PRO A 30 12.49 22.19 35.11
C PRO A 30 11.66 22.07 36.41
N SER A 31 10.66 22.93 36.58
CA SER A 31 9.73 22.92 37.73
C SER A 31 8.43 22.15 37.47
N GLU A 32 8.30 21.54 36.30
CA GLU A 32 7.11 20.81 35.89
C GLU A 32 7.01 19.49 36.65
N LYS A 33 5.84 19.23 37.22
CA LYS A 33 5.60 17.99 37.96
C LYS A 33 5.31 16.87 36.96
N PRO A 34 5.78 15.65 37.24
CA PRO A 34 5.47 14.51 36.39
C PRO A 34 3.95 14.30 36.30
N HIS A 35 3.45 14.12 35.09
CA HIS A 35 2.08 13.74 34.83
C HIS A 35 1.98 12.22 34.62
N PRO A 36 0.99 11.55 35.24
CA PRO A 36 0.81 10.12 35.03
C PRO A 36 0.44 9.85 33.57
N LEU A 37 1.03 8.78 33.02
CA LEU A 37 0.68 8.28 31.69
C LEU A 37 -0.83 7.99 31.63
N PRO A 38 -1.56 8.50 30.63
CA PRO A 38 -2.97 8.21 30.48
C PRO A 38 -3.18 6.72 30.17
N ALA A 39 -4.26 6.14 30.68
CA ALA A 39 -4.57 4.71 30.47
C ALA A 39 -4.74 4.34 28.98
N THR A 40 -5.05 5.32 28.13
CA THR A 40 -5.22 5.19 26.67
C THR A 40 -3.93 5.32 25.88
N HIS A 41 -2.78 5.56 26.53
CA HIS A 41 -1.51 5.85 25.88
C HIS A 41 -1.13 4.81 24.81
N HIS A 42 -1.26 3.51 25.12
CA HIS A 42 -0.96 2.44 24.16
C HIS A 42 -1.85 2.53 22.91
N ALA A 43 -3.16 2.77 23.08
CA ALA A 43 -4.10 2.91 21.97
C ALA A 43 -3.78 4.14 21.10
N GLN A 44 -3.38 5.24 21.73
CA GLN A 44 -2.96 6.46 21.04
C GLN A 44 -1.71 6.24 20.18
N VAL A 45 -0.70 5.55 20.73
CA VAL A 45 0.52 5.22 19.99
C VAL A 45 0.21 4.30 18.80
N CYS A 46 -0.61 3.26 19.00
CA CYS A 46 -1.04 2.38 17.90
C CYS A 46 -1.75 3.16 16.78
N GLN A 47 -2.66 4.08 17.15
CA GLN A 47 -3.39 4.88 16.18
C GLN A 47 -2.48 5.85 15.40
N ALA A 48 -1.49 6.45 16.06
CA ALA A 48 -0.51 7.31 15.42
C ALA A 48 0.37 6.54 14.43
N ILE A 49 0.82 5.33 14.81
CA ILE A 49 1.61 4.44 13.93
C ILE A 49 0.80 4.04 12.70
N GLU A 50 -0.46 3.64 12.89
CA GLU A 50 -1.35 3.27 11.80
C GLU A 50 -1.52 4.43 10.82
N ARG A 51 -1.81 5.64 11.33
CA ARG A 51 -1.99 6.82 10.50
C ARG A 51 -0.72 7.22 9.75
N PHE A 52 0.43 7.16 10.41
CA PHE A 52 1.72 7.42 9.75
C PHE A 52 1.97 6.44 8.60
N THR A 53 1.68 5.16 8.82
CA THR A 53 1.81 4.11 7.80
C THR A 53 0.86 4.36 6.63
N GLN A 54 -0.40 4.70 6.91
CA GLN A 54 -1.40 5.05 5.89
C GLN A 54 -0.99 6.30 5.09
N ALA A 55 -0.49 7.34 5.76
CA ALA A 55 -0.01 8.56 5.12
C ALA A 55 1.18 8.30 4.19
N LEU A 56 2.14 7.47 4.61
CA LEU A 56 3.26 7.05 3.76
C LEU A 56 2.80 6.25 2.54
N GLN A 57 1.84 5.34 2.70
CA GLN A 57 1.26 4.60 1.58
C GLN A 57 0.50 5.52 0.62
N ALA A 58 -0.27 6.47 1.14
CA ALA A 58 -0.98 7.47 0.37
C ALA A 58 -0.01 8.40 -0.40
N GLU A 59 1.06 8.87 0.22
CA GLU A 59 2.10 9.66 -0.45
C GLU A 59 2.79 8.87 -1.57
N GLN A 60 3.15 7.60 -1.34
CA GLN A 60 3.73 6.74 -2.38
C GLN A 60 2.78 6.53 -3.57
N THR A 61 1.48 6.46 -3.29
CA THR A 61 0.43 6.32 -4.31
C THR A 61 0.20 7.64 -5.06
N ALA A 62 0.19 8.77 -4.35
CA ALA A 62 -0.05 10.11 -4.89
C ALA A 62 1.13 10.64 -5.74
N VAL A 63 2.37 10.42 -5.30
CA VAL A 63 3.58 10.79 -6.06
C VAL A 63 3.65 10.00 -7.39
N ARG A 64 3.12 8.77 -7.41
CA ARG A 64 3.03 7.96 -8.61
C ARG A 64 1.83 8.30 -9.50
N SER A 65 0.69 8.73 -8.95
CA SER A 65 -0.46 9.19 -9.75
C SER A 65 -0.16 10.49 -10.50
N MET A 66 0.73 11.34 -9.98
CA MET A 66 1.16 12.57 -10.68
C MET A 66 2.11 12.29 -11.86
N THR A 67 2.73 11.11 -11.93
CA THR A 67 3.63 10.70 -13.02
C THR A 67 2.89 9.73 -13.95
N HIS A 68 1.82 10.22 -14.61
CA HIS A 68 0.87 9.40 -15.37
C HIS A 68 1.42 8.88 -16.73
N LYS A 69 2.53 8.13 -16.69
CA LYS A 69 2.92 7.23 -17.78
C LYS A 69 3.15 5.85 -17.17
N HIS A 70 2.23 4.93 -17.42
CA HIS A 70 2.44 3.51 -17.15
C HIS A 70 3.81 3.09 -17.66
N THR A 71 4.56 2.37 -16.85
CA THR A 71 5.85 1.79 -17.27
C THR A 71 5.62 0.86 -18.47
N PRO A 72 6.62 0.60 -19.33
CA PRO A 72 6.48 -0.33 -20.44
C PRO A 72 5.97 -1.72 -20.02
N ALA A 73 6.33 -2.16 -18.81
CA ALA A 73 5.84 -3.41 -18.22
C ALA A 73 4.34 -3.34 -17.90
N GLU A 74 3.88 -2.27 -17.24
CA GLU A 74 2.45 -2.05 -16.94
C GLU A 74 1.62 -1.94 -18.22
N GLN A 75 2.11 -1.20 -19.23
CA GLN A 75 1.44 -1.09 -20.53
C GLN A 75 1.33 -2.46 -21.21
N SER A 76 2.40 -3.25 -21.22
CA SER A 76 2.39 -4.59 -21.81
C SER A 76 1.47 -5.54 -21.06
N ALA A 77 1.39 -5.44 -19.74
CA ALA A 77 0.52 -6.25 -18.92
C ALA A 77 -0.96 -5.90 -19.14
N ILE A 78 -1.31 -4.62 -19.12
CA ILE A 78 -2.66 -4.12 -19.39
C ILE A 78 -3.11 -4.52 -20.80
N ALA A 79 -2.23 -4.40 -21.80
CA ALA A 79 -2.55 -4.79 -23.18
C ALA A 79 -2.90 -6.28 -23.29
N LEU A 80 -2.11 -7.16 -22.66
CA LEU A 80 -2.38 -8.60 -22.65
C LEU A 80 -3.69 -8.92 -21.93
N LEU A 81 -3.94 -8.32 -20.76
CA LEU A 81 -5.16 -8.56 -19.98
C LEU A 81 -6.41 -8.08 -20.72
N LYS A 82 -6.33 -6.96 -21.46
CA LYS A 82 -7.44 -6.49 -22.32
C LYS A 82 -7.72 -7.45 -23.46
N GLN A 83 -6.66 -7.95 -24.12
CA GLN A 83 -6.82 -8.95 -25.18
C GLN A 83 -7.50 -10.22 -24.69
N LEU A 84 -7.18 -10.66 -23.46
CA LEU A 84 -7.80 -11.83 -22.85
C LEU A 84 -9.22 -11.54 -22.36
N SER A 85 -9.49 -10.35 -21.80
CA SER A 85 -10.84 -10.00 -21.35
C SER A 85 -11.86 -9.93 -22.49
N ASP A 86 -11.40 -9.54 -23.67
CA ASP A 86 -12.25 -9.40 -24.86
C ASP A 86 -12.34 -10.71 -25.65
N TYR A 87 -11.65 -11.77 -25.22
CA TYR A 87 -11.63 -13.04 -25.91
C TYR A 87 -12.87 -13.89 -25.58
N HIS A 88 -13.65 -14.20 -26.62
CA HIS A 88 -14.92 -14.94 -26.55
C HIS A 88 -14.87 -16.33 -25.88
N LEU A 89 -13.70 -16.96 -25.76
CA LEU A 89 -13.55 -18.28 -25.10
C LEU A 89 -13.16 -18.18 -23.62
N VAL A 90 -12.97 -16.97 -23.09
CA VAL A 90 -12.67 -16.75 -21.67
C VAL A 90 -13.98 -16.73 -20.89
N GLY A 91 -14.06 -17.49 -19.80
CA GLY A 91 -15.25 -17.57 -18.96
C GLY A 91 -15.56 -16.24 -18.29
N ALA A 92 -16.83 -16.01 -17.90
CA ALA A 92 -17.26 -14.75 -17.29
C ALA A 92 -16.47 -14.39 -16.01
N GLU A 93 -16.11 -15.38 -15.20
CA GLU A 93 -15.27 -15.19 -14.01
C GLU A 93 -13.84 -14.78 -14.34
N GLU A 94 -13.24 -15.40 -15.36
CA GLU A 94 -11.87 -15.12 -15.80
C GLU A 94 -11.78 -13.73 -16.45
N GLN A 95 -12.80 -13.34 -17.22
CA GLN A 95 -12.94 -11.98 -17.75
C GLN A 95 -13.05 -10.95 -16.63
N HIS A 96 -13.81 -11.28 -15.57
CA HIS A 96 -13.94 -10.42 -14.40
C HIS A 96 -12.59 -10.26 -13.67
N LEU A 97 -11.85 -11.35 -13.45
CA LEU A 97 -10.50 -11.31 -12.86
C LEU A 97 -9.53 -10.48 -13.70
N CYS A 98 -9.55 -10.61 -15.03
CA CYS A 98 -8.72 -9.79 -15.92
C CYS A 98 -9.03 -8.29 -15.78
N ARG A 99 -10.31 -7.92 -15.69
CA ARG A 99 -10.74 -6.52 -15.50
C ARG A 99 -10.28 -5.95 -14.15
N LEU A 100 -10.40 -6.73 -13.08
CA LEU A 100 -9.90 -6.35 -11.75
C LEU A 100 -8.39 -6.17 -11.74
N ALA A 101 -7.66 -7.06 -12.43
CA ALA A 101 -6.21 -6.95 -12.57
C ALA A 101 -5.80 -5.69 -13.37
N ILE A 102 -6.54 -5.32 -14.42
CA ILE A 102 -6.31 -4.07 -15.19
C ILE A 102 -6.45 -2.85 -14.28
N ASP A 103 -7.51 -2.79 -13.47
CA ASP A 103 -7.75 -1.67 -12.55
C ASP A 103 -6.68 -1.61 -11.44
N ALA A 104 -6.30 -2.76 -10.89
CA ALA A 104 -5.24 -2.85 -9.87
C ALA A 104 -3.88 -2.38 -10.41
N ILE A 105 -3.48 -2.84 -11.61
CA ILE A 105 -2.24 -2.39 -12.27
C ILE A 105 -2.33 -0.92 -12.65
N GLY A 106 -3.51 -0.44 -13.09
CA GLY A 106 -3.76 0.96 -13.40
C GLY A 106 -3.55 1.88 -12.19
N LYS A 107 -3.93 1.42 -10.99
CA LYS A 107 -3.70 2.08 -9.69
C LYS A 107 -2.29 1.83 -9.13
N VAL A 108 -1.37 1.26 -9.92
CA VAL A 108 0.01 0.89 -9.53
C VAL A 108 0.06 -0.06 -8.32
N ARG A 109 -1.01 -0.83 -8.09
CA ARG A 109 -1.04 -1.91 -7.11
C ARG A 109 -0.39 -3.15 -7.72
N PHE A 110 0.36 -3.89 -6.91
CA PHE A 110 1.00 -5.16 -7.29
C PHE A 110 2.04 -5.03 -8.42
N GLN A 111 3.12 -4.27 -8.21
CA GLN A 111 4.19 -4.09 -9.22
C GLN A 111 4.79 -5.41 -9.72
N LYS A 112 5.00 -6.37 -8.81
CA LYS A 112 5.48 -7.74 -9.14
C LYS A 112 4.50 -8.46 -10.09
N LEU A 113 3.19 -8.23 -9.95
CA LEU A 113 2.18 -8.79 -10.85
C LEU A 113 2.33 -8.20 -12.26
N ALA A 114 2.43 -6.88 -12.39
CA ALA A 114 2.63 -6.21 -13.68
C ALA A 114 3.88 -6.75 -14.41
N SER A 115 5.00 -6.90 -13.70
CA SER A 115 6.22 -7.49 -14.28
C SER A 115 6.05 -8.96 -14.68
N ARG A 116 5.34 -9.76 -13.87
CA ARG A 116 5.07 -11.18 -14.15
C ARG A 116 4.18 -11.35 -15.38
N ILE A 117 3.11 -10.58 -15.51
CA ILE A 117 2.23 -10.61 -16.69
C ILE A 117 2.97 -10.11 -17.94
N ALA A 118 3.78 -9.05 -17.82
CA ALA A 118 4.62 -8.59 -18.92
C ALA A 118 5.63 -9.66 -19.39
N ALA A 119 6.20 -10.44 -18.46
CA ALA A 119 7.05 -11.57 -18.80
C ALA A 119 6.29 -12.64 -19.59
N ILE A 120 5.04 -12.97 -19.21
CA ILE A 120 4.16 -13.86 -19.96
C ILE A 120 3.91 -13.30 -21.38
N ALA A 121 3.57 -12.02 -21.50
CA ALA A 121 3.36 -11.36 -22.79
C ALA A 121 4.61 -11.44 -23.70
N SER A 122 5.79 -11.21 -23.14
CA SER A 122 7.05 -11.29 -23.88
C SER A 122 7.39 -12.71 -24.36
N ARG A 123 7.06 -13.73 -23.55
CA ARG A 123 7.23 -15.14 -23.91
C ARG A 123 6.27 -15.53 -25.03
N GLN A 124 5.02 -15.06 -24.97
CA GLN A 124 4.02 -15.32 -26.01
C GLN A 124 4.42 -14.73 -27.36
N LYS A 125 5.06 -13.56 -27.38
CA LYS A 125 5.62 -12.97 -28.61
C LYS A 125 6.76 -13.81 -29.21
N LYS A 126 7.57 -14.47 -28.37
CA LYS A 126 8.72 -15.29 -28.82
C LYS A 126 8.31 -16.71 -29.23
N LYS A 127 7.41 -17.32 -28.47
CA LYS A 127 6.90 -18.67 -28.69
C LYS A 127 5.38 -18.65 -28.47
N PRO A 128 4.60 -18.47 -29.54
CA PRO A 128 3.15 -18.43 -29.42
C PRO A 128 2.61 -19.77 -28.94
N GLU A 129 1.95 -19.75 -27.79
CA GLU A 129 1.22 -20.89 -27.25
C GLU A 129 -0.28 -20.77 -27.58
N PRO A 130 -1.01 -21.89 -27.60
CA PRO A 130 -2.46 -21.90 -27.71
C PRO A 130 -3.13 -21.02 -26.65
N VAL A 131 -4.21 -20.33 -27.04
CA VAL A 131 -4.86 -19.32 -26.19
C VAL A 131 -5.38 -19.88 -24.87
N HIS A 132 -5.87 -21.12 -24.83
CA HIS A 132 -6.33 -21.76 -23.59
C HIS A 132 -5.20 -21.90 -22.54
N LEU A 133 -3.98 -22.30 -22.95
CA LEU A 133 -2.84 -22.38 -22.03
C LEU A 133 -2.37 -21.00 -21.57
N LEU A 134 -2.50 -19.99 -22.42
CA LEU A 134 -2.19 -18.62 -22.06
C LEU A 134 -3.14 -18.09 -20.98
N ILE A 135 -4.44 -18.38 -21.11
CA ILE A 135 -5.46 -18.04 -20.11
C ILE A 135 -5.14 -18.71 -18.77
N ASP A 136 -4.89 -20.02 -18.75
CA ASP A 136 -4.55 -20.75 -17.53
C ASP A 136 -3.33 -20.16 -16.82
N LYS A 137 -2.29 -19.81 -17.59
CA LYS A 137 -1.07 -19.18 -17.04
C LYS A 137 -1.32 -17.80 -16.46
N VAL A 138 -2.16 -17.00 -17.11
CA VAL A 138 -2.53 -15.67 -16.62
C VAL A 138 -3.39 -15.80 -15.37
N VAL A 139 -4.44 -16.61 -15.39
CA VAL A 139 -5.30 -16.88 -14.21
C VAL A 139 -4.48 -17.43 -13.05
N ALA A 140 -3.56 -18.37 -13.28
CA ALA A 140 -2.64 -18.87 -12.27
C ALA A 140 -1.68 -17.80 -11.73
N ALA A 141 -1.31 -16.80 -12.53
CA ALA A 141 -0.55 -15.64 -12.06
C ALA A 141 -1.40 -14.66 -11.26
N LEU A 142 -2.73 -14.62 -11.45
CA LEU A 142 -3.67 -13.77 -10.73
C LEU A 142 -4.11 -14.36 -9.38
N ARG A 143 -4.25 -15.69 -9.27
CA ARG A 143 -4.71 -16.38 -8.04
C ARG A 143 -4.01 -15.98 -6.73
N PRO A 144 -2.68 -15.75 -6.69
CA PRO A 144 -2.00 -15.36 -5.45
C PRO A 144 -2.32 -13.94 -4.97
N TYR A 145 -3.01 -13.13 -5.78
CA TYR A 145 -3.30 -11.74 -5.47
C TYR A 145 -4.76 -11.59 -5.02
N PRO A 146 -5.04 -10.87 -3.92
CA PRO A 146 -6.39 -10.62 -3.46
C PRO A 146 -7.06 -9.59 -4.38
N LEU A 147 -7.57 -10.06 -5.53
CA LEU A 147 -8.22 -9.20 -6.54
C LEU A 147 -9.73 -9.04 -6.31
N LEU A 148 -10.37 -10.02 -5.66
CA LEU A 148 -11.83 -10.12 -5.48
C LEU A 148 -12.34 -9.53 -4.17
N GLU A 149 -11.48 -9.38 -3.17
CA GLU A 149 -11.87 -8.79 -1.89
C GLU A 149 -11.65 -7.26 -1.96
N PRO A 150 -12.61 -6.44 -1.50
CA PRO A 150 -12.31 -5.06 -1.13
C PRO A 150 -11.41 -4.97 0.13
N SER A 151 -10.93 -6.10 0.63
CA SER A 151 -10.17 -6.19 1.87
C SER A 151 -8.72 -5.75 1.68
N ASN A 152 -8.35 -4.86 2.61
CA ASN A 152 -7.05 -4.43 3.08
C ASN A 152 -5.81 -4.92 2.29
N PRO A 153 -4.90 -4.01 1.87
CA PRO A 153 -3.65 -4.37 1.21
C PRO A 153 -2.59 -5.11 2.08
N ASP A 154 -2.98 -5.68 3.22
CA ASP A 154 -2.16 -6.60 4.04
C ASP A 154 -2.79 -7.99 3.95
N SER A 155 -2.26 -9.05 3.33
CA SER A 155 -0.89 -9.61 3.28
C SER A 155 -0.93 -10.86 2.34
N PRO A 156 0.15 -11.61 2.02
CA PRO A 156 1.40 -11.78 2.78
C PRO A 156 2.66 -11.67 1.92
N ASP A 157 3.37 -10.57 2.06
CA ASP A 157 4.83 -10.60 2.16
C ASP A 157 5.08 -9.99 3.54
N ALA A 158 5.96 -10.58 4.35
CA ALA A 158 6.34 -10.03 5.64
C ALA A 158 6.57 -8.50 5.51
N PRO A 159 6.15 -7.68 6.49
CA PRO A 159 6.44 -6.24 6.45
C PRO A 159 7.91 -6.09 6.08
N PRO A 160 8.28 -5.20 5.14
CA PRO A 160 9.67 -5.02 4.77
C PRO A 160 10.48 -4.89 6.06
N THR A 161 11.29 -5.90 6.35
CA THR A 161 12.13 -5.99 7.55
C THR A 161 13.05 -4.79 7.50
N GLY A 162 12.65 -3.71 8.16
CA GLY A 162 13.34 -2.42 8.06
C GLY A 162 12.50 -1.18 8.35
N PHE A 163 11.18 -1.26 8.45
CA PHE A 163 10.35 -0.07 8.72
C PHE A 163 9.41 -0.21 9.92
N ALA A 164 9.83 -0.96 10.95
CA ALA A 164 9.25 -0.75 12.27
C ALA A 164 9.70 0.64 12.75
N PRO A 165 8.79 1.54 13.13
CA PRO A 165 9.22 2.80 13.74
C PRO A 165 9.99 2.49 15.02
N ASP A 166 11.15 3.12 15.20
CA ASP A 166 11.83 3.10 16.49
C ASP A 166 10.95 3.86 17.49
N ILE A 167 10.28 3.13 18.38
CA ILE A 167 9.44 3.71 19.42
C ILE A 167 10.36 4.09 20.58
N ILE A 168 10.56 5.39 20.78
CA ILE A 168 11.25 5.93 21.96
C ILE A 168 10.18 6.39 22.94
N LEU A 169 10.06 5.70 24.07
CA LEU A 169 9.27 6.16 25.21
C LEU A 169 10.19 6.89 26.16
N SER A 170 10.08 8.22 26.24
CA SER A 170 10.78 9.02 27.23
C SER A 170 9.82 9.34 28.38
N GLU A 171 10.14 8.85 29.58
CA GLU A 171 9.52 9.30 30.82
C GLU A 171 10.50 10.19 31.59
N SER A 172 9.99 11.28 32.17
CA SER A 172 10.77 12.13 33.05
C SER A 172 10.67 11.56 34.47
N PHE A 173 11.72 10.87 34.93
CA PHE A 173 11.83 10.49 36.34
C PHE A 173 12.14 11.72 37.20
N ALA A 174 11.45 11.80 38.34
CA ALA A 174 11.79 12.72 39.45
C ALA A 174 12.86 12.09 40.35
#